data_AF-A0AB33JMF1-F1
#
_entry.id   AF-A0AB33JMF1-F1
#
_cell.length_a   1.000
_cell.length_b   1.000
_cell.length_c   1.000
_cell.angle_alpha   90.00
_cell.angle_beta   90.00
_cell.angle_gamma   90.00
#
_symmetry.space_group_name_H-M   'P 1'
#
loop_
_entity.id
_entity.type
_entity.pdbx_description
1 polymer ?
#
loop_
_entity_poly.entity_id
_entity_poly.type
_entity_poly.pdbx_seq_one_letter_code
_entity_poly.pdbx_strand_id
1 'polypeptide(L)'
;MEQEENVFFIDVLNILPETAECLIQAPSIENTIIKEMLKKTNCAYFEKLTLNKYIKEKNINEESINSFGVYIQKMEIRKGGIKLFVLYDGCEYGIVSKLFKIPEWFKSKYIPETCMVSDEW
;
A
#
# COMPACT_ATOMS: atom_id res chain seq x y z
N MET A 1 -4.70 0.69 24.06
CA MET A 1 -3.72 1.14 23.05
C MET A 1 -4.51 1.92 22.04
N GLU A 2 -4.35 3.24 22.01
CA GLU A 2 -4.81 4.03 20.86
C GLU A 2 -4.00 3.53 19.66
N GLN A 3 -4.68 2.99 18.65
CA GLN A 3 -4.01 2.68 17.39
C GLN A 3 -3.68 4.03 16.75
N GLU A 4 -2.39 4.37 16.68
CA GLU A 4 -1.95 5.53 15.91
C GLU A 4 -2.22 5.25 14.43
N GLU A 5 -2.97 6.14 13.80
CA GLU A 5 -3.30 6.07 12.38
C GLU A 5 -2.00 5.96 11.54
N ASN A 6 -1.92 4.99 10.62
CA ASN A 6 -0.80 4.92 9.70
C ASN A 6 -0.96 5.98 8.59
N VAL A 7 -0.67 7.23 8.96
CA VAL A 7 -0.78 8.40 8.09
C VAL A 7 0.06 8.23 6.83
N PHE A 8 1.22 7.56 6.92
CA PHE A 8 2.07 7.30 5.76
C PHE A 8 1.36 6.41 4.73
N PHE A 9 0.77 5.31 5.17
CA PHE A 9 0.08 4.41 4.26
C PHE A 9 -1.16 5.07 3.62
N ILE A 10 -1.93 5.83 4.38
CA ILE A 10 -3.04 6.62 3.85
C ILE A 10 -2.55 7.60 2.78
N ASP A 11 -1.46 8.32 3.05
CA ASP A 11 -0.88 9.27 2.09
C ASP A 11 -0.37 8.55 0.83
N VAL A 12 0.18 7.34 0.96
CA VAL A 12 0.54 6.49 -0.19
C VAL A 12 -0.71 6.20 -1.00
N LEU A 13 -1.79 5.70 -0.38
CA LEU A 13 -3.05 5.43 -1.08
C LEU A 13 -3.56 6.68 -1.79
N ASN A 14 -3.48 7.87 -1.18
CA ASN A 14 -3.94 9.12 -1.78
C ASN A 14 -3.17 9.52 -3.05
N ILE A 15 -1.86 9.28 -3.11
CA ILE A 15 -1.06 9.65 -4.29
C ILE A 15 -1.16 8.64 -5.44
N LEU A 16 -1.57 7.39 -5.17
CA LEU A 16 -1.67 6.36 -6.20
C LEU A 16 -2.62 6.76 -7.34
N PRO A 17 -2.36 6.27 -8.57
CA PRO A 17 -3.33 6.40 -9.66
C PRO A 17 -4.70 5.82 -9.28
N GLU A 18 -5.74 6.27 -9.97
CA GLU A 18 -7.13 5.84 -9.73
C GLU A 18 -7.27 4.31 -9.78
N THR A 19 -6.55 3.68 -10.71
CA THR A 19 -6.45 2.23 -10.83
C THR A 19 -5.03 1.76 -10.60
N ALA A 20 -4.89 0.75 -9.73
CA ALA A 20 -3.63 0.07 -9.46
C ALA A 20 -3.90 -1.37 -9.01
N GLU A 21 -2.88 -2.22 -9.12
CA GLU A 21 -2.91 -3.59 -8.63
C GLU A 21 -1.94 -3.71 -7.46
N CYS A 22 -2.43 -4.19 -6.33
CA CYS A 22 -1.61 -4.45 -5.15
C CYS A 22 -1.44 -5.97 -5.00
N LEU A 23 -0.19 -6.42 -4.90
CA LEU A 23 0.15 -7.78 -4.49
C LEU A 23 0.56 -7.73 -3.02
N ILE A 24 -0.22 -8.38 -2.16
CA ILE A 24 -0.02 -8.38 -0.72
C ILE A 24 0.55 -9.73 -0.32
N GLN A 25 1.70 -9.72 0.36
CA GLN A 25 2.30 -10.93 0.90
C GLN A 25 1.59 -11.34 2.18
N ALA A 26 1.03 -12.56 2.16
CA ALA A 26 0.47 -13.28 3.31
C ALA A 26 -0.16 -12.35 4.40
N PRO A 27 -1.27 -11.64 4.10
CA PRO A 27 -1.93 -10.82 5.10
C PRO A 27 -2.30 -11.66 6.33
N SER A 28 -2.09 -11.11 7.54
CA SER A 28 -2.41 -11.84 8.77
C SER A 28 -3.83 -12.40 8.74
N ILE A 29 -4.00 -13.62 9.24
CA ILE A 29 -5.28 -14.35 9.20
C ILE A 29 -6.39 -13.60 9.95
N GLU A 30 -6.03 -12.63 10.79
CA GLU A 30 -6.90 -11.96 11.74
C GLU A 30 -7.78 -10.86 11.13
N ASN A 31 -7.44 -10.30 9.95
CA ASN A 31 -8.27 -9.27 9.31
C ASN A 31 -9.24 -9.88 8.28
N THR A 32 -10.50 -10.08 8.69
CA THR A 32 -11.55 -10.68 7.85
C THR A 32 -12.07 -9.75 6.76
N ILE A 33 -12.11 -8.45 6.99
CA ILE A 33 -12.67 -7.45 6.05
C ILE A 33 -11.83 -7.36 4.77
N ILE A 34 -10.50 -7.31 4.91
CA ILE A 34 -9.59 -7.22 3.77
C ILE A 34 -9.56 -8.56 3.01
N LYS A 35 -9.61 -9.70 3.71
CA LYS A 35 -9.66 -11.02 3.06
C LYS A 35 -10.79 -11.16 2.05
N GLU A 36 -11.94 -10.55 2.31
CA GLU A 36 -13.07 -10.54 1.36
C GLU A 36 -12.79 -9.73 0.10
N MET A 37 -11.91 -8.73 0.19
CA MET A 37 -11.52 -7.85 -0.92
C MET A 37 -10.37 -8.43 -1.74
N LEU A 38 -9.64 -9.39 -1.16
CA LEU A 38 -8.48 -10.03 -1.77
C LEU A 38 -8.88 -11.18 -2.66
N LYS A 39 -8.18 -11.29 -3.80
CA LYS A 39 -8.30 -12.38 -4.75
C LYS A 39 -7.05 -13.23 -4.69
N LYS A 40 -7.22 -14.55 -4.69
CA LYS A 40 -6.10 -15.48 -4.79
C LYS A 40 -5.32 -15.23 -6.09
N THR A 41 -4.00 -15.33 -6.01
CA THR A 41 -3.13 -15.36 -7.19
C THR A 41 -2.67 -16.79 -7.47
N ASN A 42 -1.98 -16.99 -8.60
CA ASN A 42 -1.33 -18.27 -8.90
C ASN A 42 -0.09 -18.53 -8.00
N CYS A 43 0.32 -17.55 -7.18
CA CYS A 43 1.40 -17.68 -6.23
C CYS A 43 0.83 -17.84 -4.82
N ALA A 44 1.20 -18.92 -4.12
CA ALA A 44 0.66 -19.25 -2.80
C ALA A 44 0.94 -18.20 -1.72
N TYR A 45 1.95 -17.35 -1.93
CA TYR A 45 2.40 -16.35 -0.95
C TYR A 45 1.77 -14.98 -1.14
N PHE A 46 1.08 -14.75 -2.27
CA PHE A 46 0.54 -13.44 -2.60
C PHE A 46 -0.95 -13.49 -2.89
N GLU A 47 -1.65 -12.52 -2.32
CA GLU A 47 -3.03 -12.20 -2.66
C GLU A 47 -3.07 -10.86 -3.41
N LYS A 48 -4.13 -10.65 -4.19
CA LYS A 48 -4.27 -9.49 -5.07
C LYS A 48 -5.45 -8.63 -4.66
N LEU A 49 -5.20 -7.34 -4.47
CA LEU A 49 -6.22 -6.29 -4.39
C LEU A 49 -6.17 -5.46 -5.67
N THR A 50 -7.32 -5.22 -6.30
CA THR A 50 -7.41 -4.26 -7.40
C THR A 50 -8.00 -2.97 -6.87
N LEU A 51 -7.17 -1.92 -6.82
CA LEU A 51 -7.59 -0.59 -6.44
C LEU A 51 -8.38 0.04 -7.58
N ASN A 52 -9.52 0.59 -7.22
CA ASN A 52 -10.26 1.61 -7.96
C ASN A 52 -10.65 2.70 -6.96
N LYS A 53 -11.30 3.78 -7.40
CA LYS A 53 -11.72 4.87 -6.52
C LYS A 53 -12.45 4.40 -5.26
N TYR A 54 -13.48 3.56 -5.41
CA TYR A 54 -14.28 3.05 -4.29
C TYR A 54 -13.46 2.20 -3.32
N ILE A 55 -12.63 1.29 -3.84
CA ILE A 55 -11.79 0.42 -3.02
C ILE A 55 -10.72 1.22 -2.29
N LYS A 56 -10.13 2.24 -2.92
CA LYS A 56 -9.16 3.15 -2.26
C LYS A 56 -9.81 3.87 -1.09
N GLU A 57 -10.97 4.50 -1.30
CA GLU A 57 -11.72 5.18 -0.24
C GLU A 57 -12.06 4.23 0.91
N LYS A 58 -12.50 3.00 0.61
CA LYS A 58 -12.75 1.98 1.62
C LYS A 58 -11.51 1.62 2.42
N ASN A 59 -10.36 1.42 1.77
CA ASN A 59 -9.10 1.11 2.46
C ASN A 59 -8.62 2.28 3.31
N ILE A 60 -8.71 3.52 2.83
CA ILE A 60 -8.35 4.71 3.61
C ILE A 60 -9.20 4.78 4.89
N ASN A 61 -10.52 4.65 4.77
CA ASN A 61 -11.41 4.67 5.93
C ASN A 61 -11.12 3.52 6.90
N GLU A 62 -10.83 2.32 6.38
CA GLU A 62 -10.46 1.17 7.20
C GLU A 62 -9.14 1.39 7.94
N GLU A 63 -8.14 2.01 7.29
CA GLU A 63 -6.86 2.33 7.93
C GLU A 63 -7.04 3.33 9.08
N SER A 64 -7.89 4.34 8.89
CA SER A 64 -8.19 5.33 9.94
C SER A 64 -8.95 4.75 11.13
N ILE A 65 -9.65 3.61 10.97
CA ILE A 65 -10.49 3.01 12.03
C ILE A 65 -9.79 1.81 12.70
N ASN A 66 -9.14 0.95 11.91
CA ASN A 66 -8.65 -0.36 12.34
C ASN A 66 -7.16 -0.60 12.00
N SER A 67 -6.46 0.42 11.50
CA SER A 67 -5.03 0.40 11.12
C SER A 67 -4.60 -0.89 10.41
N PHE A 68 -5.24 -1.21 9.28
CA PHE A 68 -5.05 -2.49 8.60
C PHE A 68 -3.64 -2.71 8.06
N GLY A 69 -2.91 -1.63 7.76
CA GLY A 69 -1.54 -1.63 7.29
C GLY A 69 -0.66 -2.52 8.15
N VAL A 70 -0.85 -2.50 9.48
CA VAL A 70 -0.06 -3.27 10.46
C VAL A 70 -0.06 -4.79 10.22
N TYR A 71 -1.08 -5.31 9.52
CA TYR A 71 -1.21 -6.73 9.19
C TYR A 71 -0.55 -7.12 7.87
N ILE A 72 0.03 -6.15 7.16
CA ILE A 72 0.67 -6.33 5.86
C ILE A 72 2.18 -6.34 6.02
N GLN A 73 2.78 -7.51 5.78
CA GLN A 73 4.24 -7.64 5.78
C GLN A 73 4.87 -6.95 4.57
N LYS A 74 4.23 -7.09 3.41
CA LYS A 74 4.70 -6.49 2.17
C LYS A 74 3.53 -6.24 1.21
N MET A 75 3.51 -5.06 0.60
CA MET A 75 2.60 -4.75 -0.51
C MET A 75 3.40 -4.23 -1.71
N GLU A 76 3.25 -4.85 -2.87
CA GLU A 76 3.75 -4.30 -4.14
C GLU A 76 2.62 -3.66 -4.92
N ILE A 77 2.74 -2.37 -5.22
CA ILE A 77 1.74 -1.61 -5.96
C ILE A 77 2.21 -1.41 -7.40
N ARG A 78 1.36 -1.78 -8.35
CA ARG A 78 1.67 -1.84 -9.78
C ARG A 78 0.60 -1.16 -10.64
N LYS A 79 1.00 -0.64 -11.79
CA LYS A 79 0.08 -0.18 -12.85
C LYS A 79 0.61 -0.57 -14.22
N GLY A 80 -0.20 -1.33 -14.97
CA GLY A 80 0.20 -1.80 -16.30
C GLY A 80 1.49 -2.60 -16.29
N GLY A 81 1.71 -3.42 -15.25
CA GLY A 81 2.94 -4.20 -15.07
C GLY A 81 4.12 -3.46 -14.44
N ILE A 82 4.10 -2.12 -14.43
CA ILE A 82 5.15 -1.28 -13.82
C ILE A 82 4.96 -1.24 -12.31
N LYS A 83 6.03 -1.48 -11.56
CA LYS A 83 6.07 -1.36 -10.09
C LYS A 83 6.19 0.11 -9.71
N LEU A 84 5.17 0.65 -9.05
CA LEU A 84 5.13 2.05 -8.62
C LEU A 84 5.67 2.21 -7.20
N PHE A 85 5.29 1.27 -6.32
CA PHE A 85 5.58 1.36 -4.90
C PHE A 85 5.77 -0.04 -4.31
N VAL A 86 6.58 -0.14 -3.26
CA VAL A 86 6.61 -1.29 -2.37
C VAL A 86 6.52 -0.79 -0.94
N LEU A 87 5.64 -1.38 -0.15
CA LEU A 87 5.49 -1.09 1.28
C LEU A 87 5.94 -2.31 2.08
N TYR A 88 6.51 -2.07 3.25
CA TYR A 88 7.04 -3.07 4.16
C TYR A 88 6.56 -2.82 5.59
N ASP A 89 6.70 -3.83 6.44
CA ASP A 89 6.60 -3.75 7.90
C ASP A 89 5.38 -2.95 8.37
N GLY A 90 4.19 -3.49 8.14
CA GLY A 90 2.96 -2.81 8.55
C GLY A 90 2.58 -1.63 7.66
N CYS A 91 3.17 -1.54 6.47
CA CYS A 91 3.12 -0.36 5.60
C CYS A 91 3.68 0.91 6.27
N GLU A 92 4.62 0.78 7.20
CA GLU A 92 5.28 1.92 7.86
C GLU A 92 6.44 2.48 7.05
N TYR A 93 7.00 1.68 6.14
CA TYR A 93 8.12 2.06 5.28
C TYR A 93 7.86 1.69 3.83
N GLY A 94 8.51 2.40 2.91
CA GLY A 94 8.33 2.07 1.50
C GLY A 94 9.45 2.47 0.56
N ILE A 95 9.36 1.94 -0.65
CA ILE A 95 10.24 2.27 -1.77
C ILE A 95 9.37 2.66 -2.95
N VAL A 96 9.57 3.87 -3.47
CA VAL A 96 8.86 4.39 -4.64
C VAL A 96 9.74 4.31 -5.88
N SER A 97 9.18 3.90 -7.02
CA SER A 97 9.90 3.95 -8.30
C SER A 97 10.10 5.40 -8.75
N LYS A 98 11.29 5.72 -9.27
CA LYS A 98 11.57 7.01 -9.91
C LYS A 98 10.65 7.32 -11.11
N LEU A 99 10.04 6.29 -11.71
CA LEU A 99 9.11 6.44 -12.84
C LEU A 99 7.73 6.95 -12.39
N PHE A 100 7.44 6.87 -11.08
CA PHE A 100 6.19 7.35 -10.53
C PHE A 100 6.30 8.84 -10.17
N LYS A 101 5.49 9.67 -10.82
CA LYS A 101 5.43 11.11 -10.51
C LYS A 101 4.72 11.33 -9.19
N ILE A 102 5.52 11.43 -8.12
CA ILE A 102 5.03 11.75 -6.78
C ILE A 102 4.89 13.27 -6.56
N PRO A 103 3.86 13.73 -5.83
CA PRO A 103 3.71 15.13 -5.45
C PRO A 103 4.85 15.63 -4.55
N GLU A 104 5.21 16.91 -4.68
CA GLU A 104 6.27 17.52 -3.87
C GLU A 104 5.99 17.48 -2.36
N TRP A 105 4.73 17.62 -1.96
CA TRP A 105 4.36 17.53 -0.53
C TRP A 105 4.69 16.16 0.06
N PHE A 106 4.55 15.08 -0.73
CA PHE A 106 4.84 13.73 -0.29
C PHE A 106 6.35 13.52 -0.17
N LYS A 107 7.11 14.03 -1.16
CA LYS A 107 8.59 13.99 -1.13
C LYS A 107 9.13 14.67 0.13
N SER A 108 8.70 15.90 0.38
CA SER A 108 9.17 16.68 1.52
C SER A 108 8.81 16.08 2.87
N LYS A 109 7.73 15.29 2.93
CA LYS A 109 7.25 14.68 4.17
C LYS A 109 7.92 13.34 4.49
N TYR A 110 8.24 12.54 3.47
CA TYR A 110 8.60 11.13 3.67
C TYR A 110 9.95 10.69 3.10
N ILE A 111 10.52 11.46 2.17
CA ILE A 111 11.76 11.06 1.49
C ILE A 111 12.94 11.85 2.08
N PRO A 112 14.05 11.18 2.47
CA PRO A 112 14.35 9.75 2.32
C PRO A 112 14.02 8.89 3.54
N GLU A 113 13.48 9.47 4.61
CA GLU A 113 13.45 8.87 5.96
C GLU A 113 12.49 7.67 6.08
N THR A 114 11.24 7.85 5.66
CA THR A 114 10.19 6.83 5.70
C THR A 114 10.06 6.10 4.36
N CYS A 115 10.40 6.79 3.27
CA CYS A 115 10.33 6.28 1.92
C CYS A 115 11.60 6.55 1.13
N MET A 116 12.14 5.52 0.49
CA MET A 116 13.29 5.65 -0.41
C MET A 116 12.84 5.68 -1.87
N VAL A 117 13.65 6.29 -2.74
CA VAL A 117 13.44 6.23 -4.19
C VAL A 117 14.30 5.10 -4.77
N SER A 118 13.70 4.22 -5.56
CA SER A 118 14.42 3.19 -6.32
C SER A 118 14.82 3.73 -7.69
N ASP A 119 16.11 3.60 -8.00
CA ASP A 119 16.67 3.88 -9.31
C ASP A 119 16.64 2.68 -10.27
N GLU A 120 16.41 1.48 -9.74
CA GLU A 120 16.50 0.21 -10.48
C GLU A 120 15.16 -0.23 -11.09
N TRP A 121 14.05 0.39 -10.71
CA TRP A 121 12.69 0.06 -11.16
C TRP A 121 12.02 1.20 -11.93
#